data_AF-A0A645DDZ8-F1
#
_entry.id   AF-A0A645DDZ8-F1
#
_cell.length_a   1.000
_cell.length_b   1.000
_cell.length_c   1.000
_cell.angle_alpha   90.00
_cell.angle_beta   90.00
_cell.angle_gamma   90.00
#
_symmetry.space_group_name_H-M   'P 1'
#
loop_
_entity.id
_entity.type
_entity.pdbx_description
1 polymer ?
#
loop_
_entity_poly.entity_id
_entity_poly.type
_entity_poly.pdbx_seq_one_letter_code
_entity_poly.pdbx_strand_id
1 'polypeptide(L)'
;MIGGLIYEGLAKDAAEAEKLAEGGEITFDSCHMHDAVGPMAGVVTASMPVWILENKTFGNRAYCTINEGLGKVLRFGAYDDEVLKRLRWMEQELYPVLEEAVAIKGEIDVKVLIAKLLQMGDEAHNRNEAGTSLLLRELVPAIMSCSKTQEQKIAAFNFVNGNNHTFLNLSMPAMKCTLDPIFDIPYCTLVATMCRNGTDFGIRIAGLGKNRWFTAEAEMVKGLYFPGYGEEDAARDLGDSCITETAGIGGFCMAAAPAIVQFVGGQVSDAINYSTRMYEITVGEGRAYKIPALDFRGSPTGIDIRKVMETGIRPVINTGIAHKNPGVGQVGAGIVNPPEDCFKQAIAACAEAWSN
;
A
#
# COMPACT_ATOMS: atom_id res chain seq x y z
N MET A 1 -8.96 8.11 -12.60
CA MET A 1 -10.22 8.85 -12.39
C MET A 1 -11.27 8.54 -13.45
N ILE A 2 -10.98 8.71 -14.74
CA ILE A 2 -11.90 8.39 -15.86
C ILE A 2 -12.66 7.06 -15.66
N GLY A 3 -11.93 5.94 -15.52
CA GLY A 3 -12.54 4.63 -15.33
C GLY A 3 -13.43 4.52 -14.08
N GLY A 4 -13.10 5.26 -13.01
CA GLY A 4 -13.92 5.33 -11.79
C GLY A 4 -15.24 6.05 -12.04
N LEU A 5 -15.21 7.19 -12.76
CA LEU A 5 -16.44 7.93 -13.11
C LEU A 5 -17.36 7.13 -14.04
N ILE A 6 -16.79 6.39 -14.99
CA ILE A 6 -17.55 5.49 -15.88
C ILE A 6 -18.11 4.30 -15.09
N TYR A 7 -17.32 3.74 -14.17
CA TYR A 7 -17.75 2.65 -13.29
C TYR A 7 -18.96 3.06 -12.44
N GLU A 8 -18.94 4.25 -11.86
CA GLU A 8 -20.05 4.83 -11.09
C GLU A 8 -21.25 5.29 -11.96
N GLY A 9 -21.16 5.19 -13.28
CA GLY A 9 -22.21 5.64 -14.20
C GLY A 9 -22.40 7.15 -14.25
N LEU A 10 -21.43 7.93 -13.76
CA LEU A 10 -21.42 9.39 -13.82
C LEU A 10 -21.01 9.93 -15.20
N ALA A 11 -20.37 9.10 -16.01
CA ALA A 11 -20.02 9.39 -17.39
C ALA A 11 -20.20 8.14 -18.27
N LYS A 12 -20.57 8.33 -19.53
CA LYS A 12 -20.78 7.23 -20.49
C LYS A 12 -19.49 6.80 -21.18
N ASP A 13 -18.55 7.73 -21.31
CA ASP A 13 -17.28 7.53 -22.00
C ASP A 13 -16.17 8.41 -21.39
N ALA A 14 -14.96 8.25 -21.93
CA ALA A 14 -13.79 8.97 -21.45
C ALA A 14 -13.90 10.48 -21.63
N ALA A 15 -14.49 10.96 -22.73
CA ALA A 15 -14.60 12.39 -23.01
C ALA A 15 -15.57 13.07 -22.04
N GLU A 16 -16.71 12.43 -21.75
CA GLU A 16 -17.64 12.91 -20.72
C GLU A 16 -17.00 12.87 -19.32
N ALA A 17 -16.24 11.81 -19.01
CA ALA A 17 -15.56 11.69 -17.72
C ALA A 17 -14.46 12.74 -17.51
N GLU A 18 -13.67 13.05 -18.54
CA GLU A 18 -12.65 14.11 -18.50
C GLU A 18 -13.31 15.47 -18.28
N LYS A 19 -14.35 15.79 -19.06
CA LYS A 19 -15.08 17.04 -18.91
C LYS A 19 -15.69 17.17 -17.51
N LEU A 20 -16.23 16.09 -16.95
CA LEU A 20 -16.80 16.08 -15.60
C LEU A 20 -15.72 16.28 -14.53
N ALA A 21 -14.56 15.64 -14.68
CA ALA A 21 -13.43 15.79 -13.78
C ALA A 21 -12.86 17.23 -13.78
N GLU A 22 -12.84 17.89 -14.94
CA GLU A 22 -12.38 19.28 -15.08
C GLU A 22 -13.44 20.32 -14.70
N GLY A 23 -14.73 19.94 -14.71
CA GLY A 23 -15.86 20.85 -14.54
C GLY A 23 -16.09 21.37 -13.12
N GLY A 24 -15.34 20.88 -12.12
CA GLY A 24 -15.46 21.30 -10.72
C GLY A 24 -16.62 20.66 -9.95
N GLU A 25 -17.38 19.76 -10.58
CA GLU A 25 -18.46 19.01 -9.94
C GLU A 25 -17.94 17.81 -9.13
N ILE A 26 -16.72 17.34 -9.41
CA ILE A 26 -16.05 16.25 -8.70
C ILE A 26 -15.02 16.82 -7.73
N THR A 27 -15.09 16.38 -6.48
CA THR A 27 -14.06 16.66 -5.47
C THR A 27 -13.04 15.52 -5.46
N PHE A 28 -11.77 15.87 -5.61
CA PHE A 28 -10.66 14.94 -5.47
C PHE A 28 -9.95 15.20 -4.15
N ASP A 29 -9.73 14.14 -3.37
CA ASP A 29 -8.92 14.18 -2.16
C ASP A 29 -8.14 12.87 -2.02
N SER A 30 -7.08 12.89 -1.22
CA SER A 30 -6.24 11.72 -0.99
C SER A 30 -6.91 10.73 -0.03
N CYS A 31 -6.71 9.43 -0.27
CA CYS A 31 -7.19 8.38 0.62
C CYS A 31 -6.75 8.62 2.07
N HIS A 32 -5.52 9.10 2.27
CA HIS A 32 -4.93 9.38 3.58
C HIS A 32 -5.65 10.44 4.42
N MET A 33 -6.52 11.26 3.81
CA MET A 33 -7.38 12.25 4.48
C MET A 33 -8.77 11.69 4.85
N HIS A 34 -9.09 10.48 4.37
CA HIS A 34 -10.38 9.79 4.57
C HIS A 34 -10.18 8.40 5.19
N ASP A 35 -9.17 8.27 6.06
CA ASP A 35 -8.81 7.01 6.74
C ASP A 35 -8.59 5.84 5.78
N ALA A 36 -8.26 6.10 4.53
CA ALA A 36 -8.09 5.09 3.50
C ALA A 36 -6.65 5.06 2.97
N VAL A 37 -6.35 4.01 2.22
CA VAL A 37 -5.13 3.87 1.42
C VAL A 37 -5.45 3.14 0.11
N GLY A 38 -4.80 3.53 -0.98
CA GLY A 38 -4.97 2.93 -2.30
C GLY A 38 -3.64 2.52 -2.94
N PRO A 39 -3.52 1.30 -3.50
CA PRO A 39 -2.32 0.90 -4.23
C PRO A 39 -2.25 1.60 -5.59
N MET A 40 -1.05 1.98 -6.03
CA MET A 40 -0.79 2.58 -7.35
C MET A 40 -1.61 3.85 -7.59
N ALA A 41 -2.46 3.93 -8.62
CA ALA A 41 -3.31 5.10 -8.84
C ALA A 41 -4.31 5.33 -7.69
N GLY A 42 -4.56 4.30 -6.87
CA GLY A 42 -5.30 4.44 -5.61
C GLY A 42 -6.73 4.95 -5.75
N VAL A 43 -7.35 4.76 -6.92
CA VAL A 43 -8.72 5.23 -7.18
C VAL A 43 -9.68 4.47 -6.28
N VAL A 44 -10.44 5.21 -5.47
CA VAL A 44 -11.53 4.71 -4.65
C VAL A 44 -12.77 5.53 -4.98
N THR A 45 -13.88 4.86 -5.27
CA THR A 45 -15.16 5.49 -5.60
C THR A 45 -16.26 4.95 -4.69
N ALA A 46 -17.43 5.58 -4.70
CA ALA A 46 -18.51 5.34 -3.73
C ALA A 46 -19.02 3.89 -3.71
N SER A 47 -19.08 3.23 -4.87
CA SER A 47 -19.62 1.87 -5.01
C SER A 47 -18.55 0.78 -4.84
N MET A 48 -17.27 1.13 -4.74
CA MET A 48 -16.20 0.16 -4.51
C MET A 48 -16.17 -0.26 -3.04
N PRO A 49 -16.40 -1.55 -2.71
CA PRO A 49 -16.22 -2.01 -1.35
C PRO A 49 -14.76 -2.16 -0.97
N VAL A 50 -14.58 -2.15 0.34
CA VAL A 50 -13.30 -2.02 1.00
C VAL A 50 -13.13 -3.08 2.08
N TRP A 51 -11.90 -3.50 2.31
CA TRP A 51 -11.52 -4.08 3.58
C TRP A 51 -11.63 -3.03 4.67
N ILE A 52 -12.23 -3.42 5.80
CA ILE A 52 -12.36 -2.58 6.99
C ILE A 52 -11.43 -3.15 8.05
N LEU A 53 -10.40 -2.39 8.40
CA LEU A 53 -9.45 -2.77 9.44
C LEU A 53 -9.74 -1.92 10.67
N GLU A 54 -9.86 -2.56 11.82
CA GLU A 54 -10.09 -1.88 13.10
C GLU A 54 -8.91 -2.10 14.03
N ASN A 55 -8.35 -1.01 14.54
CA ASN A 55 -7.35 -1.08 15.59
C ASN A 55 -8.04 -1.22 16.95
N LYS A 56 -8.09 -2.44 17.50
CA LYS A 56 -8.75 -2.73 18.77
C LYS A 56 -8.18 -1.98 19.99
N THR A 57 -6.95 -1.45 19.88
CA THR A 57 -6.31 -0.73 20.99
C THR A 57 -6.80 0.72 21.09
N PHE A 58 -6.96 1.38 19.94
CA PHE A 58 -7.28 2.81 19.86
C PHE A 58 -8.64 3.11 19.24
N GLY A 59 -9.34 2.10 18.72
CA GLY A 59 -10.70 2.21 18.15
C GLY A 59 -10.77 2.85 16.76
N ASN A 60 -9.65 3.30 16.18
CA ASN A 60 -9.63 3.86 14.84
C ASN A 60 -9.73 2.76 13.76
N ARG A 61 -10.16 3.17 12.56
CA ARG A 61 -10.31 2.30 11.41
C ARG A 61 -9.50 2.79 10.23
N ALA A 62 -9.24 1.88 9.30
CA ALA A 62 -8.70 2.21 8.00
C ALA A 62 -9.25 1.32 6.90
N TYR A 63 -9.28 1.86 5.69
CA TYR A 63 -9.97 1.27 4.55
C TYR A 63 -9.04 1.09 3.35
N CYS A 64 -9.26 0.04 2.58
CA CYS A 64 -8.62 -0.15 1.28
C CYS A 64 -9.54 -0.97 0.37
N THR A 65 -9.62 -0.63 -0.91
CA THR A 65 -10.38 -1.40 -1.89
C THR A 65 -9.86 -2.83 -1.99
N ILE A 66 -10.59 -3.73 -2.63
CA ILE A 66 -10.13 -5.09 -2.87
C ILE A 66 -9.24 -5.13 -4.12
N ASN A 67 -8.16 -5.92 -4.08
CA ASN A 67 -7.22 -6.00 -5.19
C ASN A 67 -7.86 -6.59 -6.45
N GLU A 68 -7.81 -5.87 -7.57
CA GLU A 68 -8.43 -6.25 -8.84
C GLU A 68 -7.75 -7.44 -9.55
N GLY A 69 -6.53 -7.79 -9.15
CA GLY A 69 -5.67 -8.78 -9.82
C GLY A 69 -4.42 -8.18 -10.44
N LEU A 70 -3.81 -8.97 -11.32
CA LEU A 70 -2.63 -8.62 -12.12
C LEU A 70 -3.02 -8.30 -13.57
N GLY A 71 -2.13 -7.64 -14.30
CA GLY A 71 -2.35 -7.26 -15.71
C GLY A 71 -3.02 -5.91 -15.86
N LYS A 72 -3.93 -5.78 -16.84
CA LYS A 72 -4.70 -4.55 -17.09
C LYS A 72 -5.74 -4.35 -15.99
N VAL A 73 -5.54 -3.38 -15.12
CA VAL A 73 -6.41 -3.07 -13.96
C VAL A 73 -6.55 -1.56 -13.78
N LEU A 74 -7.61 -1.11 -13.11
CA LEU A 74 -7.90 0.31 -12.89
C LEU A 74 -6.83 1.00 -12.05
N ARG A 75 -6.24 0.30 -11.08
CA ARG A 75 -5.11 0.84 -10.30
C ARG A 75 -3.87 1.19 -11.13
N PHE A 76 -3.77 0.70 -12.37
CA PHE A 76 -2.74 1.13 -13.35
C PHE A 76 -3.30 2.00 -14.48
N GLY A 77 -4.52 2.52 -14.32
CA GLY A 77 -5.16 3.42 -15.27
C GLY A 77 -5.86 2.76 -16.44
N ALA A 78 -6.04 1.43 -16.46
CA ALA A 78 -6.83 0.75 -17.48
C ALA A 78 -8.34 0.93 -17.19
N TYR A 79 -9.15 1.13 -18.21
CA TYR A 79 -10.61 1.30 -18.06
C TYR A 79 -11.40 0.80 -19.28
N ASP A 80 -10.83 -0.13 -20.04
CA ASP A 80 -11.55 -0.78 -21.13
C ASP A 80 -12.72 -1.65 -20.62
N ASP A 81 -13.55 -2.14 -21.54
CA ASP A 81 -14.72 -2.94 -21.21
C ASP A 81 -14.40 -4.18 -20.36
N GLU A 82 -13.22 -4.78 -20.55
CA GLU A 82 -12.79 -5.94 -19.75
C GLU A 82 -12.58 -5.54 -18.29
N VAL A 83 -11.88 -4.43 -18.05
CA VAL A 83 -11.65 -3.90 -16.69
C VAL A 83 -12.97 -3.52 -16.02
N LEU A 84 -13.83 -2.77 -16.72
CA LEU A 84 -15.10 -2.32 -16.14
C LEU A 84 -16.06 -3.49 -15.87
N LYS A 85 -16.09 -4.51 -16.74
CA LYS A 85 -16.85 -5.75 -16.51
C LYS A 85 -16.31 -6.50 -15.30
N ARG A 86 -14.99 -6.61 -15.14
CA ARG A 86 -14.40 -7.25 -13.96
C ARG A 86 -14.73 -6.49 -12.68
N LEU A 87 -14.65 -5.16 -12.67
CA LEU A 87 -15.02 -4.35 -11.49
C LEU A 87 -16.47 -4.56 -11.09
N ARG A 88 -17.40 -4.56 -12.07
CA ARG A 88 -18.84 -4.85 -11.80
C ARG A 88 -19.08 -6.29 -11.36
N TRP A 89 -18.36 -7.26 -11.93
CA TRP A 89 -18.42 -8.64 -11.46
C TRP A 89 -17.91 -8.77 -10.02
N MET A 90 -16.80 -8.10 -9.70
CA MET A 90 -16.28 -8.07 -8.35
C MET A 90 -17.34 -7.48 -7.40
N GLU A 91 -17.94 -6.34 -7.78
CA GLU A 91 -19.04 -5.68 -7.07
C GLU A 91 -20.22 -6.60 -6.77
N GLN A 92 -20.73 -7.25 -7.81
CA GLN A 92 -22.04 -7.91 -7.78
C GLN A 92 -21.97 -9.39 -7.39
N GLU A 93 -20.81 -10.03 -7.54
CA GLU A 93 -20.67 -11.47 -7.33
C GLU A 93 -19.58 -11.82 -6.31
N LEU A 94 -18.37 -11.29 -6.47
CA LEU A 94 -17.24 -11.61 -5.57
C LEU A 94 -17.48 -11.08 -4.16
N TYR A 95 -17.76 -9.79 -4.03
CA TYR A 95 -17.80 -9.16 -2.72
C TYR A 95 -18.95 -9.63 -1.84
N PRO A 96 -20.17 -9.89 -2.36
CA PRO A 96 -21.22 -10.49 -1.55
C PRO A 96 -20.85 -11.86 -0.97
N VAL A 97 -19.97 -12.62 -1.62
CA VAL A 97 -19.43 -13.88 -1.06
C VAL A 97 -18.42 -13.57 0.07
N LEU A 98 -17.50 -12.63 -0.16
CA LEU A 98 -16.47 -12.26 0.81
C LEU A 98 -17.05 -11.57 2.05
N GLU A 99 -18.02 -10.68 1.89
CA GLU A 99 -18.75 -10.02 2.96
C GLU A 99 -19.42 -11.05 3.87
N GLU A 100 -20.17 -11.99 3.27
CA GLU A 100 -20.83 -13.05 4.02
C GLU A 100 -19.81 -13.99 4.70
N ALA A 101 -18.71 -14.31 4.03
CA ALA A 101 -17.65 -15.12 4.60
C ALA A 101 -16.98 -14.43 5.80
N VAL A 102 -16.72 -13.14 5.73
CA VAL A 102 -16.19 -12.37 6.87
C VAL A 102 -17.21 -12.31 8.00
N ALA A 103 -18.50 -12.11 7.70
CA ALA A 103 -19.56 -12.14 8.71
C ALA A 103 -19.66 -13.49 9.44
N ILE A 104 -19.51 -14.60 8.73
CA ILE A 104 -19.48 -15.97 9.29
C ILE A 104 -18.20 -16.21 10.09
N LYS A 105 -17.04 -15.82 9.55
CA LYS A 105 -15.73 -16.00 10.20
C LYS A 105 -15.60 -15.16 11.46
N GLY A 106 -16.26 -14.00 11.49
CA GLY A 106 -16.04 -12.96 12.47
C GLY A 106 -14.70 -12.27 12.22
N GLU A 107 -13.95 -12.02 13.29
CA GLU A 107 -12.71 -11.27 13.23
C GLU A 107 -11.55 -12.10 12.65
N ILE A 108 -10.66 -11.42 11.91
CA ILE A 108 -9.38 -11.95 11.43
C ILE A 108 -8.28 -11.06 11.99
N ASP A 109 -7.37 -11.65 12.77
CA ASP A 109 -6.22 -10.92 13.32
C ASP A 109 -5.14 -10.71 12.25
N VAL A 110 -5.27 -9.62 11.50
CA VAL A 110 -4.35 -9.26 10.42
C VAL A 110 -2.94 -8.98 10.95
N LYS A 111 -2.80 -8.51 12.20
CA LYS A 111 -1.48 -8.28 12.81
C LYS A 111 -0.74 -9.60 13.01
N VAL A 112 -1.43 -10.66 13.43
CA VAL A 112 -0.87 -12.02 13.51
C VAL A 112 -0.55 -12.58 12.12
N LEU A 113 -1.38 -12.33 11.11
CA LEU A 113 -1.09 -12.77 9.74
C LEU A 113 0.18 -12.11 9.19
N ILE A 114 0.38 -10.81 9.43
CA ILE A 114 1.60 -10.08 9.06
C ILE A 114 2.83 -10.63 9.80
N ALA A 115 2.71 -10.94 11.09
CA ALA A 115 3.82 -11.55 11.83
C ALA A 115 4.23 -12.92 11.28
N LYS A 116 3.26 -13.72 10.79
CA LYS A 116 3.51 -15.03 10.19
C LYS A 116 4.09 -14.93 8.79
N LEU A 117 3.54 -14.07 7.91
CA LEU A 117 4.03 -13.97 6.53
C LEU A 117 5.50 -13.52 6.46
N LEU A 118 5.94 -12.66 7.38
CA LEU A 118 7.35 -12.26 7.48
C LEU A 118 8.28 -13.43 7.82
N GLN A 119 7.75 -14.44 8.51
CA GLN A 119 8.48 -15.67 8.80
C GLN A 119 8.35 -16.73 7.69
N MET A 120 7.56 -16.43 6.66
CA MET A 120 7.29 -17.30 5.49
C MET A 120 7.82 -16.69 4.18
N GLY A 121 8.77 -15.74 4.28
CA GLY A 121 9.46 -15.19 3.13
C GLY A 121 8.78 -13.99 2.49
N ASP A 122 7.67 -13.48 3.01
CA ASP A 122 7.00 -12.28 2.48
C ASP A 122 7.48 -11.03 3.22
N GLU A 123 7.24 -9.86 2.63
CA GLU A 123 7.48 -8.56 3.27
C GLU A 123 6.23 -7.66 3.30
N ALA A 124 5.13 -8.13 2.69
CA ALA A 124 3.80 -7.51 2.69
C ALA A 124 3.66 -6.16 1.97
N HIS A 125 4.58 -5.85 1.05
CA HIS A 125 4.43 -4.78 0.06
C HIS A 125 4.40 -5.35 -1.36
N ASN A 126 5.52 -5.89 -1.86
CA ASN A 126 5.59 -6.55 -3.18
C ASN A 126 5.33 -8.05 -3.12
N ARG A 127 5.90 -8.77 -2.13
CA ARG A 127 5.68 -10.21 -1.97
C ARG A 127 4.64 -10.48 -0.89
N ASN A 128 3.53 -11.07 -1.33
CA ASN A 128 2.29 -11.27 -0.56
C ASN A 128 1.73 -12.70 -0.70
N GLU A 129 2.55 -13.65 -1.17
CA GLU A 129 2.13 -15.02 -1.48
C GLU A 129 1.77 -15.82 -0.21
N ALA A 130 2.62 -15.77 0.82
CA ALA A 130 2.33 -16.37 2.11
C ALA A 130 1.17 -15.64 2.81
N GLY A 131 1.11 -14.31 2.75
CA GLY A 131 0.01 -13.52 3.29
C GLY A 131 -1.33 -13.92 2.70
N THR A 132 -1.42 -14.00 1.37
CA THR A 132 -2.64 -14.41 0.65
C THR A 132 -3.02 -15.85 0.98
N SER A 133 -2.05 -16.76 1.08
CA SER A 133 -2.28 -18.15 1.49
C SER A 133 -2.83 -18.25 2.91
N LEU A 134 -2.31 -17.45 3.85
CA LEU A 134 -2.79 -17.41 5.23
C LEU A 134 -4.21 -16.83 5.31
N LEU A 135 -4.50 -15.77 4.54
CA LEU A 135 -5.84 -15.20 4.44
C LEU A 135 -6.85 -16.22 3.92
N LEU A 136 -6.50 -16.99 2.87
CA LEU A 136 -7.35 -18.05 2.34
C LEU A 136 -7.68 -19.09 3.42
N ARG A 137 -6.71 -19.47 4.26
CA ARG A 137 -6.97 -20.43 5.35
C ARG A 137 -7.99 -19.92 6.36
N GLU A 138 -8.05 -18.60 6.58
CA GLU A 138 -9.05 -17.97 7.44
C GLU A 138 -10.43 -17.90 6.75
N LEU A 139 -10.47 -17.61 5.45
CA LEU A 139 -11.71 -17.36 4.71
C LEU A 139 -12.38 -18.62 4.15
N VAL A 140 -11.62 -19.63 3.69
CA VAL A 140 -12.17 -20.79 2.97
C VAL A 140 -13.28 -21.51 3.72
N PRO A 141 -13.15 -21.85 5.04
CA PRO A 141 -14.23 -22.50 5.76
C PRO A 141 -15.54 -21.67 5.75
N ALA A 142 -15.42 -20.35 5.85
CA ALA A 142 -16.55 -19.44 5.83
C ALA A 142 -17.14 -19.29 4.42
N ILE A 143 -16.31 -19.16 3.37
CA ILE A 143 -16.76 -19.16 1.96
C ILE A 143 -17.58 -20.42 1.65
N MET A 144 -17.11 -21.59 2.10
CA MET A 144 -17.84 -22.85 1.91
C MET A 144 -19.18 -22.86 2.66
N SER A 145 -19.26 -22.14 3.78
CA SER A 145 -20.44 -22.05 4.64
C SER A 145 -21.45 -20.97 4.20
N CYS A 146 -21.11 -20.07 3.28
CA CYS A 146 -22.02 -19.04 2.78
C CYS A 146 -23.29 -19.63 2.13
N SER A 147 -24.35 -18.84 2.02
CA SER A 147 -25.60 -19.21 1.35
C SER A 147 -25.55 -19.01 -0.17
N LYS A 148 -24.43 -18.54 -0.72
CA LYS A 148 -24.20 -18.32 -2.16
C LYS A 148 -24.14 -19.62 -2.95
N THR A 149 -24.30 -19.56 -4.28
CA THR A 149 -24.24 -20.77 -5.11
C THR A 149 -22.84 -21.37 -5.11
N GLN A 150 -22.74 -22.66 -5.47
CA GLN A 150 -21.44 -23.34 -5.54
C GLN A 150 -20.51 -22.67 -6.56
N GLU A 151 -21.06 -22.18 -7.68
CA GLU A 151 -20.33 -21.46 -8.71
C GLU A 151 -19.73 -20.15 -8.17
N GLN A 152 -20.53 -19.35 -7.44
CA GLN A 152 -20.07 -18.10 -6.83
C GLN A 152 -18.98 -18.35 -5.78
N LYS A 153 -19.14 -19.37 -4.94
CA LYS A 153 -18.13 -19.76 -3.94
C LYS A 153 -16.81 -20.16 -4.59
N ILE A 154 -16.87 -20.98 -5.64
CA ILE A 154 -15.68 -21.41 -6.39
C ILE A 154 -15.02 -20.19 -7.06
N ALA A 155 -15.80 -19.30 -7.65
CA ALA A 155 -15.26 -18.10 -8.30
C ALA A 155 -14.56 -17.18 -7.29
N ALA A 156 -15.15 -16.95 -6.11
CA ALA A 156 -14.53 -16.16 -5.06
C ALA A 156 -13.23 -16.78 -4.53
N PHE A 157 -13.24 -18.10 -4.26
CA PHE A 157 -12.03 -18.83 -3.87
C PHE A 157 -10.93 -18.71 -4.93
N ASN A 158 -11.26 -18.98 -6.20
CA ASN A 158 -10.30 -18.94 -7.30
C ASN A 158 -9.76 -17.54 -7.55
N PHE A 159 -10.58 -16.50 -7.35
CA PHE A 159 -10.15 -15.12 -7.49
C PHE A 159 -9.04 -14.77 -6.49
N VAL A 160 -9.26 -15.05 -5.20
CA VAL A 160 -8.25 -14.80 -4.16
C VAL A 160 -7.03 -15.71 -4.36
N ASN A 161 -7.24 -17.00 -4.67
CA ASN A 161 -6.17 -17.97 -4.90
C ASN A 161 -5.30 -17.65 -6.12
N GLY A 162 -5.88 -17.07 -7.17
CA GLY A 162 -5.15 -16.63 -8.36
C GLY A 162 -4.49 -15.26 -8.21
N ASN A 163 -4.76 -14.53 -7.11
CA ASN A 163 -4.27 -13.19 -6.89
C ASN A 163 -3.38 -13.11 -5.65
N ASN A 164 -2.10 -13.46 -5.82
CA ASN A 164 -1.09 -13.37 -4.77
C ASN A 164 -0.90 -11.95 -4.20
N HIS A 165 -1.41 -10.90 -4.87
CA HIS A 165 -1.36 -9.53 -4.39
C HIS A 165 -2.57 -9.13 -3.52
N THR A 166 -3.52 -10.04 -3.27
CA THR A 166 -4.71 -9.74 -2.44
C THR A 166 -4.32 -9.19 -1.07
N PHE A 167 -3.29 -9.75 -0.44
CA PHE A 167 -2.91 -9.37 0.91
C PHE A 167 -2.33 -7.94 1.02
N LEU A 168 -1.85 -7.34 -0.07
CA LEU A 168 -1.39 -5.94 -0.05
C LEU A 168 -2.51 -4.99 0.41
N ASN A 169 -3.73 -5.23 -0.07
CA ASN A 169 -4.91 -4.44 0.27
C ASN A 169 -5.43 -4.69 1.71
N LEU A 170 -4.77 -5.58 2.47
CA LEU A 170 -4.99 -5.77 3.91
C LEU A 170 -3.80 -5.24 4.72
N SER A 171 -2.57 -5.40 4.23
CA SER A 171 -1.37 -4.91 4.91
C SER A 171 -1.35 -3.38 4.98
N MET A 172 -1.65 -2.69 3.87
CA MET A 172 -1.66 -1.23 3.83
C MET A 172 -2.61 -0.60 4.86
N PRO A 173 -3.93 -0.93 4.89
CA PRO A 173 -4.83 -0.35 5.89
C PRO A 173 -4.51 -0.83 7.31
N ALA A 174 -3.94 -2.03 7.51
CA ALA A 174 -3.47 -2.45 8.83
C ALA A 174 -2.30 -1.56 9.33
N MET A 175 -1.39 -1.15 8.44
CA MET A 175 -0.29 -0.24 8.76
C MET A 175 -0.79 1.20 8.99
N LYS A 176 -1.74 1.67 8.18
CA LYS A 176 -2.45 2.93 8.40
C LYS A 176 -3.12 2.98 9.78
N CYS A 177 -3.87 1.93 10.13
CA CYS A 177 -4.48 1.76 11.46
C CYS A 177 -3.47 1.82 12.61
N THR A 178 -2.25 1.31 12.38
CA THR A 178 -1.18 1.29 13.37
C THR A 178 -0.54 2.67 13.54
N LEU A 179 -0.41 3.43 12.45
CA LEU A 179 0.26 4.74 12.45
C LEU A 179 -0.66 5.89 12.82
N ASP A 180 -1.93 5.88 12.44
CA ASP A 180 -2.82 7.03 12.68
C ASP A 180 -2.94 7.48 14.14
N PRO A 181 -2.93 6.58 15.14
CA PRO A 181 -2.95 6.99 16.54
C PRO A 181 -1.72 7.78 17.00
N ILE A 182 -0.65 7.85 16.21
CA ILE A 182 0.55 8.61 16.58
C ILE A 182 0.45 10.10 16.22
N PHE A 183 -0.55 10.51 15.44
CA PHE A 183 -0.80 11.92 15.20
C PHE A 183 -1.10 12.66 16.50
N ASP A 184 -0.75 13.95 16.51
CA ASP A 184 -1.02 14.89 17.59
C ASP A 184 -0.28 14.55 18.91
N ILE A 185 0.74 13.67 18.86
CA ILE A 185 1.71 13.52 19.96
C ILE A 185 2.65 14.73 19.95
N PRO A 186 2.66 15.59 20.98
CA PRO A 186 3.49 16.80 21.00
C PRO A 186 4.98 16.48 20.84
N TYR A 187 5.70 17.30 20.08
CA TYR A 187 7.15 17.18 19.83
C TYR A 187 7.59 15.86 19.16
N CYS A 188 6.65 15.09 18.61
CA CYS A 188 6.94 13.83 17.94
C CYS A 188 7.46 14.07 16.52
N THR A 189 8.74 13.74 16.27
CA THR A 189 9.42 13.88 14.98
C THR A 189 9.24 12.67 14.05
N LEU A 190 8.32 11.77 14.38
CA LEU A 190 8.12 10.56 13.60
C LEU A 190 7.31 10.84 12.33
N VAL A 191 7.74 10.21 11.23
CA VAL A 191 6.94 10.15 10.01
C VAL A 191 5.73 9.24 10.28
N ALA A 192 4.54 9.82 10.17
CA ALA A 192 3.27 9.12 10.35
C ALA A 192 2.65 8.67 9.02
N THR A 193 3.09 9.24 7.90
CA THR A 193 2.64 8.84 6.56
C THR A 193 3.73 9.11 5.56
N MET A 194 3.92 8.15 4.65
CA MET A 194 4.55 8.35 3.36
C MET A 194 3.56 7.89 2.28
N CYS A 195 3.40 8.66 1.21
CA CYS A 195 2.62 8.30 0.04
C CYS A 195 3.11 9.08 -1.20
N ARG A 196 2.61 8.71 -2.38
CA ARG A 196 2.97 9.37 -3.64
C ARG A 196 1.86 9.20 -4.67
N ASN A 197 1.78 10.08 -5.66
CA ASN A 197 0.68 10.10 -6.64
C ASN A 197 1.15 10.03 -8.10
N GLY A 198 2.44 9.75 -8.36
CA GLY A 198 3.04 9.74 -9.70
C GLY A 198 3.56 11.10 -10.17
N THR A 199 3.36 12.17 -9.40
CA THR A 199 3.99 13.48 -9.59
C THR A 199 4.81 13.87 -8.37
N ASP A 200 4.20 13.81 -7.20
CA ASP A 200 4.73 14.24 -5.91
C ASP A 200 4.78 13.07 -4.93
N PHE A 201 5.80 13.09 -4.09
CA PHE A 201 5.88 12.34 -2.86
C PHE A 201 5.46 13.24 -1.70
N GLY A 202 4.70 12.70 -0.75
CA GLY A 202 4.24 13.43 0.42
C GLY A 202 4.56 12.68 1.72
N ILE A 203 4.99 13.42 2.74
CA ILE A 203 5.07 12.91 4.11
C ILE A 203 4.24 13.75 5.09
N ARG A 204 3.81 13.11 6.18
CA ARG A 204 3.19 13.78 7.33
C ARG A 204 3.93 13.41 8.60
N ILE A 205 4.07 14.38 9.50
CA ILE A 205 4.82 14.23 10.74
C ILE A 205 3.85 14.21 11.92
N ALA A 206 4.01 13.21 12.79
CA ALA A 206 3.17 12.94 13.95
C ALA A 206 2.86 14.21 14.77
N GLY A 207 3.90 14.95 15.16
CA GLY A 207 3.79 16.13 16.03
C GLY A 207 3.43 17.44 15.32
N LEU A 208 3.22 17.44 13.99
CA LEU A 208 2.83 18.63 13.22
C LEU A 208 1.37 18.57 12.73
N GLY A 209 0.62 17.58 13.20
CA GLY A 209 -0.80 17.39 12.90
C GLY A 209 -1.07 16.65 11.60
N LYS A 210 -2.27 16.07 11.52
CA LYS A 210 -2.68 15.16 10.42
C LYS A 210 -2.93 15.82 9.06
N ASN A 211 -3.10 17.14 9.02
CA ASN A 211 -3.49 17.89 7.81
C ASN A 211 -2.31 18.52 7.07
N ARG A 212 -1.10 18.52 7.66
CA ARG A 212 0.06 19.19 7.07
C ARG A 212 0.90 18.18 6.26
N TRP A 213 1.03 18.45 4.97
CA TRP A 213 1.87 17.70 4.05
C TRP A 213 3.19 18.41 3.79
N PHE A 214 4.25 17.63 3.62
CA PHE A 214 5.54 18.07 3.11
C PHE A 214 5.81 17.30 1.83
N THR A 215 5.92 18.02 0.71
CA THR A 215 5.92 17.42 -0.62
C THR A 215 7.15 17.82 -1.43
N ALA A 216 7.54 16.93 -2.33
CA ALA A 216 8.56 17.16 -3.35
C ALA A 216 8.32 16.19 -4.52
N GLU A 217 8.93 16.45 -5.66
CA GLU A 217 8.75 15.63 -6.87
C GLU A 217 9.12 14.15 -6.61
N ALA A 218 8.21 13.22 -6.92
CA ALA A 218 8.43 11.79 -6.71
C ALA A 218 9.60 11.27 -7.55
N GLU A 219 10.46 10.42 -6.98
CA GLU A 219 11.62 9.87 -7.70
C GLU A 219 11.23 8.74 -8.67
N MET A 220 12.13 8.46 -9.62
CA MET A 220 12.04 7.29 -10.49
C MET A 220 12.50 6.04 -9.73
N VAL A 221 11.76 4.95 -9.89
CA VAL A 221 12.06 3.66 -9.29
C VAL A 221 13.20 2.98 -10.06
N LYS A 222 14.24 2.52 -9.35
CA LYS A 222 15.40 1.85 -9.95
C LYS A 222 15.32 0.35 -9.73
N GLY A 223 15.26 -0.43 -10.79
CA GLY A 223 15.19 -1.89 -10.66
C GLY A 223 15.16 -2.64 -11.98
N LEU A 224 14.52 -3.80 -11.96
CA LEU A 224 14.41 -4.70 -13.10
C LEU A 224 13.13 -4.42 -13.89
N TYR A 225 13.26 -4.44 -15.21
CA TYR A 225 12.16 -4.28 -16.15
C TYR A 225 11.74 -5.64 -16.72
N PHE A 226 10.45 -5.78 -17.01
CA PHE A 226 9.92 -6.94 -17.70
C PHE A 226 10.39 -6.96 -19.17
N PRO A 227 10.45 -8.13 -19.81
CA PRO A 227 10.85 -8.23 -21.21
C PRO A 227 10.03 -7.29 -22.10
N GLY A 228 10.74 -6.45 -22.86
CA GLY A 228 10.13 -5.47 -23.78
C GLY A 228 9.94 -4.05 -23.24
N TYR A 229 10.32 -3.79 -21.99
CA TYR A 229 10.26 -2.46 -21.37
C TYR A 229 11.62 -1.98 -20.87
N GLY A 230 11.78 -0.66 -20.74
CA GLY A 230 12.97 0.00 -20.22
C GLY A 230 12.66 1.20 -19.31
N GLU A 231 13.70 1.90 -18.89
CA GLU A 231 13.60 3.08 -18.01
C GLU A 231 12.79 4.22 -18.64
N GLU A 232 12.83 4.33 -19.96
CA GLU A 232 12.07 5.29 -20.75
C GLU A 232 10.55 5.09 -20.65
N ASP A 233 10.10 3.90 -20.27
CA ASP A 233 8.67 3.55 -20.16
C ASP A 233 8.10 3.82 -18.77
N ALA A 234 8.96 4.01 -17.77
CA ALA A 234 8.56 4.12 -16.38
C ALA A 234 7.85 5.45 -16.07
N ALA A 235 6.83 5.37 -15.21
CA ALA A 235 6.31 6.50 -14.46
C ALA A 235 7.17 6.76 -13.22
N ARG A 236 7.03 7.97 -12.64
CA ARG A 236 7.50 8.23 -11.28
C ARG A 236 6.72 7.40 -10.27
N ASP A 237 7.31 7.23 -9.08
CA ASP A 237 6.70 6.42 -8.01
C ASP A 237 5.27 6.90 -7.65
N LEU A 238 4.34 5.96 -7.47
CA LEU A 238 2.94 6.24 -7.17
C LEU A 238 2.29 5.20 -6.22
N GLY A 239 1.31 5.66 -5.45
CA GLY A 239 0.47 4.90 -4.53
C GLY A 239 0.65 5.24 -3.05
N ASP A 240 -0.24 4.70 -2.22
CA ASP A 240 -0.15 4.80 -0.76
C ASP A 240 0.58 3.61 -0.12
N SER A 241 1.04 2.66 -0.94
CA SER A 241 1.62 1.40 -0.47
C SER A 241 2.88 1.56 0.38
N CYS A 242 3.57 2.69 0.30
CA CYS A 242 4.69 3.01 1.18
C CYS A 242 4.30 3.35 2.63
N ILE A 243 3.00 3.32 2.95
CA ILE A 243 2.53 3.23 4.34
C ILE A 243 3.05 1.95 5.02
N THR A 244 3.37 0.91 4.24
CA THR A 244 3.94 -0.35 4.73
C THR A 244 5.35 -0.14 5.30
N GLU A 245 6.24 0.52 4.58
CA GLU A 245 7.56 0.92 5.08
C GLU A 245 7.47 1.93 6.22
N THR A 246 6.51 2.85 6.16
CA THR A 246 6.31 3.83 7.24
C THR A 246 6.06 3.14 8.59
N ALA A 247 5.33 2.02 8.57
CA ALA A 247 5.04 1.20 9.75
C ALA A 247 6.10 0.12 10.04
N GLY A 248 7.19 0.08 9.27
CA GLY A 248 8.30 -0.83 9.51
C GLY A 248 8.11 -2.24 8.94
N ILE A 249 7.34 -2.42 7.87
CA ILE A 249 7.34 -3.64 7.05
C ILE A 249 7.76 -3.28 5.61
N GLY A 250 7.45 -4.08 4.59
CA GLY A 250 7.83 -3.78 3.22
C GLY A 250 9.35 -3.82 3.00
N GLY A 251 9.90 -2.82 2.32
CA GLY A 251 11.34 -2.60 2.14
C GLY A 251 12.15 -2.58 3.44
N PHE A 252 11.55 -2.19 4.58
CA PHE A 252 12.23 -2.24 5.89
C PHE A 252 12.46 -3.68 6.38
N CYS A 253 11.63 -4.61 5.92
CA CYS A 253 11.71 -6.04 6.22
C CYS A 253 12.17 -6.86 5.01
N MET A 254 12.86 -6.27 4.02
CA MET A 254 13.32 -6.98 2.83
C MET A 254 14.20 -8.19 3.15
N ALA A 255 14.97 -8.16 4.26
CA ALA A 255 15.72 -9.31 4.76
C ALA A 255 14.85 -10.54 5.13
N ALA A 256 13.56 -10.33 5.42
CA ALA A 256 12.59 -11.41 5.63
C ALA A 256 12.19 -12.10 4.32
N ALA A 257 12.38 -11.45 3.18
CA ALA A 257 11.88 -11.88 1.88
C ALA A 257 12.99 -12.02 0.82
N PRO A 258 14.00 -12.88 1.01
CA PRO A 258 15.15 -12.95 0.11
C PRO A 258 14.79 -13.25 -1.35
N ALA A 259 13.67 -13.92 -1.62
CA ALA A 259 13.19 -14.19 -2.98
C ALA A 259 12.85 -12.91 -3.77
N ILE A 260 12.51 -11.80 -3.09
CA ILE A 260 12.10 -10.56 -3.75
C ILE A 260 13.21 -9.95 -4.59
N VAL A 261 14.50 -10.23 -4.31
CA VAL A 261 15.63 -9.67 -5.05
C VAL A 261 15.64 -10.11 -6.52
N GLN A 262 15.01 -11.24 -6.85
CA GLN A 262 14.82 -11.67 -8.24
C GLN A 262 13.81 -10.79 -8.99
N PHE A 263 12.95 -10.08 -8.26
CA PHE A 263 11.91 -9.22 -8.80
C PHE A 263 12.30 -7.74 -8.77
N VAL A 264 12.85 -7.25 -7.66
CA VAL A 264 13.23 -5.83 -7.50
C VAL A 264 14.69 -5.54 -7.89
N GLY A 265 15.47 -6.58 -8.18
CA GLY A 265 16.90 -6.48 -8.45
C GLY A 265 17.77 -6.48 -7.19
N GLY A 266 19.06 -6.72 -7.39
CA GLY A 266 20.06 -6.80 -6.32
C GLY A 266 20.38 -8.23 -5.88
N GLN A 267 21.07 -8.34 -4.75
CA GLN A 267 21.49 -9.59 -4.11
C GLN A 267 20.83 -9.77 -2.74
N VAL A 268 20.83 -10.99 -2.20
CA VAL A 268 20.31 -11.25 -0.84
C VAL A 268 21.02 -10.41 0.22
N SER A 269 22.32 -10.15 0.05
CA SER A 269 23.09 -9.25 0.92
C SER A 269 22.55 -7.82 0.89
N ASP A 270 22.04 -7.35 -0.25
CA ASP A 270 21.46 -6.01 -0.36
C ASP A 270 20.17 -5.92 0.46
N ALA A 271 19.31 -6.95 0.41
CA ALA A 271 18.11 -7.03 1.24
C ALA A 271 18.43 -6.98 2.75
N ILE A 272 19.47 -7.70 3.19
CA ILE A 272 19.98 -7.64 4.57
C ILE A 272 20.49 -6.24 4.91
N ASN A 273 21.27 -5.64 4.02
CA ASN A 273 21.82 -4.30 4.20
C ASN A 273 20.72 -3.23 4.27
N TYR A 274 19.71 -3.30 3.40
CA TYR A 274 18.57 -2.39 3.42
C TYR A 274 17.83 -2.44 4.75
N SER A 275 17.41 -3.64 5.21
CA SER A 275 16.75 -3.77 6.51
C SER A 275 17.63 -3.31 7.66
N THR A 276 18.93 -3.61 7.64
CA THR A 276 19.86 -3.24 8.72
C THR A 276 20.06 -1.73 8.79
N ARG A 277 20.19 -1.04 7.64
CA ARG A 277 20.34 0.42 7.59
C ARG A 277 19.12 1.17 8.12
N MET A 278 17.92 0.60 8.03
CA MET A 278 16.71 1.26 8.52
C MET A 278 16.68 1.39 10.06
N TYR A 279 17.47 0.60 10.79
CA TYR A 279 17.64 0.80 12.24
C TYR A 279 18.34 2.12 12.59
N GLU A 280 19.15 2.68 11.68
CA GLU A 280 19.84 3.95 11.89
C GLU A 280 18.90 5.16 11.84
N ILE A 281 17.75 5.03 11.17
CA ILE A 281 16.77 6.12 10.99
C ILE A 281 15.48 5.93 11.77
N THR A 282 15.35 4.82 12.50
CA THR A 282 14.15 4.49 13.29
C THR A 282 14.40 4.63 14.79
N VAL A 283 13.36 4.84 15.58
CA VAL A 283 13.50 4.98 17.04
C VAL A 283 13.82 3.67 17.75
N GLY A 284 13.49 2.53 17.15
CA GLY A 284 13.85 1.24 17.70
C GLY A 284 13.23 0.06 16.96
N GLU A 285 13.24 -1.08 17.63
CA GLU A 285 12.72 -2.34 17.10
C GLU A 285 11.28 -2.60 17.53
N GLY A 286 10.44 -2.98 16.56
CA GLY A 286 9.08 -3.40 16.79
C GLY A 286 9.00 -4.74 17.53
N ARG A 287 7.96 -4.91 18.35
CA ARG A 287 7.74 -6.17 19.09
C ARG A 287 6.92 -7.19 18.29
N ALA A 288 6.06 -6.72 17.40
CA ALA A 288 5.08 -7.54 16.71
C ALA A 288 5.67 -8.32 15.52
N TYR A 289 6.62 -7.71 14.82
CA TYR A 289 7.14 -8.21 13.54
C TYR A 289 8.61 -8.55 13.71
N LYS A 290 8.96 -9.82 13.51
CA LYS A 290 10.31 -10.35 13.68
C LYS A 290 10.87 -10.80 12.33
N ILE A 291 12.16 -10.56 12.12
CA ILE A 291 12.86 -10.88 10.87
C ILE A 291 13.80 -12.08 11.13
N PRO A 292 13.47 -13.30 10.69
CA PRO A 292 14.26 -14.49 11.02
C PRO A 292 15.71 -14.41 10.54
N ALA A 293 15.96 -13.86 9.35
CA ALA A 293 17.30 -13.72 8.78
C ALA A 293 18.22 -12.76 9.56
N LEU A 294 17.66 -11.98 10.49
CA LEU A 294 18.38 -11.08 11.39
C LEU A 294 18.24 -11.56 12.84
N ASP A 295 18.30 -12.87 13.07
CA ASP A 295 18.17 -13.50 14.39
C ASP A 295 16.90 -13.08 15.15
N PHE A 296 15.79 -12.94 14.44
CA PHE A 296 14.49 -12.49 14.97
C PHE A 296 14.53 -11.11 15.64
N ARG A 297 15.42 -10.22 15.19
CA ARG A 297 15.31 -8.79 15.49
C ARG A 297 13.93 -8.25 15.11
N GLY A 298 13.46 -7.30 15.91
CA GLY A 298 12.18 -6.65 15.66
C GLY A 298 12.29 -5.68 14.49
N SER A 299 11.22 -5.52 13.71
CA SER A 299 11.29 -4.66 12.52
C SER A 299 11.65 -3.20 12.86
N PRO A 300 12.43 -2.50 12.01
CA PRO A 300 12.78 -1.10 12.27
C PRO A 300 11.52 -0.23 12.29
N THR A 301 11.23 0.43 13.42
CA THR A 301 9.93 1.08 13.66
C THR A 301 10.07 2.55 14.05
N GLY A 302 9.23 3.40 13.43
CA GLY A 302 9.13 4.83 13.73
C GLY A 302 10.29 5.62 13.13
N ILE A 303 10.15 6.01 11.86
CA ILE A 303 11.14 6.81 11.12
C ILE A 303 11.24 8.20 11.77
N ASP A 304 12.39 8.54 12.32
CA ASP A 304 12.65 9.84 12.93
C ASP A 304 13.33 10.78 11.93
N ILE A 305 12.66 11.88 11.59
CA ILE A 305 13.20 12.82 10.59
C ILE A 305 14.54 13.43 11.04
N ARG A 306 14.82 13.52 12.35
CA ARG A 306 16.12 14.00 12.85
C ARG A 306 17.24 13.05 12.45
N LYS A 307 17.02 11.75 12.61
CA LYS A 307 17.99 10.70 12.23
C LYS A 307 18.17 10.62 10.72
N VAL A 308 17.09 10.77 9.95
CA VAL A 308 17.17 10.87 8.48
C VAL A 308 18.10 12.02 8.06
N MET A 309 17.92 13.21 8.67
CA MET A 309 18.75 14.38 8.37
C MET A 309 20.19 14.25 8.88
N GLU A 310 20.39 13.69 10.07
CA GLU A 310 21.71 13.51 10.68
C GLU A 310 22.58 12.50 9.93
N THR A 311 21.98 11.36 9.54
CA THR A 311 22.71 10.25 8.90
C THR A 311 22.80 10.39 7.38
N GLY A 312 21.93 11.18 6.76
CA GLY A 312 21.73 11.21 5.31
C GLY A 312 21.10 9.93 4.74
N ILE A 313 20.68 8.99 5.58
CA ILE A 313 20.01 7.76 5.15
C ILE A 313 18.53 8.06 4.95
N ARG A 314 18.00 7.75 3.76
CA ARG A 314 16.57 7.88 3.43
C ARG A 314 15.84 6.55 3.56
N PRO A 315 14.54 6.53 3.91
CA PRO A 315 13.73 5.32 3.92
C PRO A 315 13.83 4.55 2.60
N VAL A 316 14.11 3.26 2.67
CA VAL A 316 14.11 2.39 1.48
C VAL A 316 12.70 1.87 1.23
N ILE A 317 12.23 2.00 0.00
CA ILE A 317 10.93 1.49 -0.44
C ILE A 317 11.18 0.52 -1.57
N ASN A 318 10.63 -0.69 -1.47
CA ASN A 318 10.54 -1.59 -2.62
C ASN A 318 9.15 -1.40 -3.26
N THR A 319 9.06 -1.30 -4.58
CA THR A 319 7.77 -0.98 -5.24
C THR A 319 7.75 -1.47 -6.68
N GLY A 320 6.55 -1.66 -7.22
CA GLY A 320 6.35 -1.91 -8.65
C GLY A 320 6.63 -0.66 -9.49
N ILE A 321 7.18 -0.85 -10.68
CA ILE A 321 7.35 0.18 -11.69
C ILE A 321 6.11 0.15 -12.58
N ALA A 322 5.34 1.24 -12.58
CA ALA A 322 4.22 1.40 -13.50
C ALA A 322 4.69 2.03 -14.81
N HIS A 323 4.00 1.71 -15.90
CA HIS A 323 4.21 2.39 -17.17
C HIS A 323 3.67 3.83 -17.14
N LYS A 324 4.33 4.77 -17.83
CA LYS A 324 3.91 6.19 -17.91
C LYS A 324 2.62 6.41 -18.70
N ASN A 325 2.34 5.55 -19.69
CA ASN A 325 1.07 5.57 -20.41
C ASN A 325 -0.01 4.77 -19.64
N PRO A 326 -1.20 5.34 -19.41
CA PRO A 326 -2.28 4.69 -18.66
C PRO A 326 -2.68 3.33 -19.24
N GLY A 327 -2.92 2.36 -18.35
CA GLY A 327 -3.53 1.07 -18.67
C GLY A 327 -2.60 0.01 -19.25
N VAL A 328 -1.31 0.32 -19.48
CA VAL A 328 -0.31 -0.68 -19.84
C VAL A 328 0.01 -1.61 -18.67
N GLY A 329 0.02 -1.08 -17.44
CA GLY A 329 0.21 -1.86 -16.22
C GLY A 329 1.59 -1.71 -15.59
N GLN A 330 1.95 -2.72 -14.80
CA GLN A 330 3.28 -2.85 -14.22
C GLN A 330 4.29 -3.32 -15.28
N VAL A 331 5.45 -2.68 -15.33
CA VAL A 331 6.53 -2.94 -16.29
C VAL A 331 7.85 -3.33 -15.62
N GLY A 332 7.86 -3.40 -14.30
CA GLY A 332 9.02 -3.81 -13.54
C GLY A 332 8.80 -3.69 -12.04
N ALA A 333 9.87 -3.81 -11.28
CA ALA A 333 9.90 -3.52 -9.85
C ALA A 333 11.32 -3.12 -9.42
N GLY A 334 11.42 -2.37 -8.33
CA GLY A 334 12.69 -1.82 -7.91
C GLY A 334 12.68 -1.17 -6.55
N ILE A 335 13.74 -0.42 -6.31
CA ILE A 335 13.98 0.35 -5.10
C ILE A 335 13.85 1.84 -5.41
N VAL A 336 13.25 2.57 -4.49
CA VAL A 336 13.12 4.03 -4.52
C VAL A 336 13.25 4.58 -3.11
N ASN A 337 13.47 5.89 -3.00
CA ASN A 337 13.51 6.60 -1.74
C ASN A 337 12.59 7.83 -1.81
N PRO A 338 12.03 8.27 -0.67
CA PRO A 338 11.39 9.58 -0.61
C PRO A 338 12.40 10.69 -0.96
N PRO A 339 11.99 11.75 -1.68
CA PRO A 339 12.86 12.89 -1.96
C PRO A 339 13.35 13.55 -0.68
N GLU A 340 14.62 13.92 -0.64
CA GLU A 340 15.25 14.52 0.55
C GLU A 340 14.51 15.80 1.02
N ASP A 341 14.00 16.58 0.07
CA ASP A 341 13.36 17.86 0.35
C ASP A 341 12.07 17.74 1.17
N CYS A 342 11.41 16.57 1.15
CA CYS A 342 10.29 16.30 2.07
C CYS A 342 10.75 16.41 3.54
N PHE A 343 11.93 15.85 3.86
CA PHE A 343 12.47 15.85 5.22
C PHE A 343 13.06 17.19 5.63
N LYS A 344 13.72 17.91 4.70
CA LYS A 344 14.23 19.27 4.95
C LYS A 344 13.11 20.23 5.33
N GLN A 345 12.00 20.20 4.59
CA GLN A 345 10.83 21.01 4.90
C GLN A 345 10.21 20.62 6.25
N ALA A 346 10.08 19.30 6.51
CA ALA A 346 9.51 18.79 7.75
C ALA A 346 10.33 19.16 8.99
N ILE A 347 11.65 19.08 8.94
CA ILE A 347 12.51 19.42 10.09
C ILE A 347 12.51 20.93 10.35
N ALA A 348 12.51 21.76 9.29
CA ALA A 348 12.38 23.21 9.42
C ALA A 348 11.05 23.58 10.10
N ALA A 349 9.95 22.95 9.68
CA ALA A 349 8.65 23.14 10.28
C ALA A 349 8.57 22.69 11.76
N CYS A 350 9.29 21.63 12.14
CA CYS A 350 9.42 21.23 13.54
C CYS A 350 10.14 22.30 14.37
N ALA A 351 11.23 22.85 13.83
CA ALA A 351 11.98 23.93 14.49
C ALA A 351 11.12 25.19 14.66
N GLU A 352 10.37 25.59 13.64
CA GLU A 352 9.43 26.72 13.71
C GLU A 352 8.33 26.49 14.76
N ALA A 353 7.74 25.30 14.79
CA ALA A 353 6.63 24.99 15.69
C ALA A 353 7.03 24.91 17.16
N TRP A 354 8.29 24.54 17.46
CA TRP A 354 8.73 24.19 18.82
C TRP A 354 9.89 25.05 19.34
N SER A 355 10.21 26.15 18.68
CA SER A 355 11.26 27.10 19.10
C SER A 355 10.84 28.09 20.19
N ASN A 356 9.59 27.99 20.68
CA ASN A 356 9.03 28.86 21.72
C ASN A 356 8.83 28.14 23.05
#